data_AF-A0A2A5VN92-F1
#
_entry.id   AF-A0A2A5VN92-F1
#
_cell.length_a   1.000
_cell.length_b   1.000
_cell.length_c   1.000
_cell.angle_alpha   90.00
_cell.angle_beta   90.00
_cell.angle_gamma   90.00
#
_symmetry.space_group_name_H-M   'P 1'
#
loop_
_entity.id
_entity.type
_entity.pdbx_description
1 polymer ?
#
loop_
_entity_poly.entity_id
_entity_poly.type
_entity_poly.pdbx_seq_one_letter_code
_entity_poly.pdbx_strand_id
1 'polypeptide(L)' 'MLSGLTIAVIAKGGPEALLSGDDGRGVGNCGDGIDNDKGGQADRDDPDCYANPSVWEGYDPNRTEANRDNDPPGGQP' A
#
# COMPACT_ATOMS: atom_id res chain seq x y z
N MET A 1 20.07 -19.06 34.45
CA MET A 1 19.97 -17.59 34.34
C MET A 1 19.51 -17.28 32.94
N LEU A 2 18.20 -17.16 32.78
CA LEU A 2 17.52 -16.92 31.51
C LEU A 2 17.65 -15.42 31.20
N SER A 3 18.77 -15.02 30.61
CA SER A 3 18.99 -13.62 30.23
C SER A 3 18.29 -13.37 28.89
N GLY A 4 17.06 -12.87 29.01
CA GLY A 4 16.26 -12.40 27.90
C GLY A 4 17.00 -11.33 27.09
N LEU A 5 17.16 -11.59 25.80
CA LEU A 5 17.41 -10.56 24.82
C LEU A 5 16.04 -10.10 24.30
N THR A 6 15.43 -9.15 24.98
CA THR A 6 14.25 -8.45 24.46
C THR A 6 14.73 -7.56 23.32
N ILE A 7 14.55 -8.02 22.07
CA ILE A 7 14.74 -7.17 20.89
C ILE A 7 13.59 -6.15 20.89
N ALA A 8 13.87 -4.94 21.36
CA ALA A 8 12.97 -3.82 21.24
C ALA A 8 12.98 -3.35 19.77
N VAL A 9 12.15 -3.96 18.93
CA VAL A 9 11.85 -3.44 17.60
C VAL A 9 10.91 -2.25 17.78
N ILE A 10 11.48 -1.06 17.93
CA ILE A 10 10.77 0.21 17.80
C ILE A 10 10.96 0.66 16.35
N ALA A 11 10.34 -0.07 15.43
CA ALA A 11 10.18 0.36 14.05
C ALA A 11 8.68 0.54 13.82
N LYS A 12 8.32 1.69 13.27
CA LYS A 12 6.98 1.97 12.74
C LYS A 12 6.82 1.07 11.51
N GLY A 13 6.42 -0.18 11.73
CA GLY A 13 6.43 -1.25 10.74
C GLY A 13 6.68 -2.58 11.46
N GLY A 14 5.60 -3.32 11.68
CA GLY A 14 5.62 -4.61 12.36
C GLY A 14 6.44 -5.67 11.61
N PRO A 15 6.55 -6.89 12.17
CA PRO A 15 7.26 -8.02 11.55
C PRO A 15 6.60 -8.51 10.24
N GLU A 16 5.48 -7.92 9.83
CA GLU A 16 4.79 -8.20 8.56
C GLU A 16 5.64 -7.86 7.33
N ALA A 17 6.63 -6.97 7.47
CA ALA A 17 7.59 -6.64 6.40
C ALA A 17 8.67 -7.72 6.18
N LEU A 18 8.81 -8.69 7.09
CA LEU A 18 9.77 -9.80 6.95
C LEU A 18 9.14 -11.12 6.52
N LEU A 19 7.80 -11.23 6.53
CA LEU A 19 7.07 -12.45 6.16
C LEU A 19 5.93 -12.24 5.15
N SER A 20 5.79 -11.05 4.55
CA SER A 20 4.99 -10.91 3.32
C SER A 20 5.88 -11.24 2.14
N GLY A 21 6.07 -12.54 1.91
CA GLY A 21 6.49 -13.02 0.60
C GLY A 21 5.35 -12.83 -0.38
N ASP A 22 5.62 -12.17 -1.50
CA ASP A 22 5.28 -12.72 -2.80
C ASP A 22 6.16 -12.07 -3.87
N ASP A 23 6.70 -12.93 -4.72
CA ASP A 23 7.57 -12.67 -5.85
C ASP A 23 7.27 -11.37 -6.61
N GLY A 24 8.33 -10.64 -6.98
CA GLY A 24 8.31 -9.46 -7.86
C GLY A 24 7.82 -9.75 -9.30
N ARG A 25 6.59 -10.22 -9.43
CA ARG A 25 5.82 -10.44 -10.65
C ARG A 25 4.38 -9.95 -10.43
N GLY A 26 4.21 -8.64 -10.30
CA GLY A 26 2.92 -7.99 -10.53
C GLY A 26 1.78 -8.40 -9.59
N VAL A 27 2.07 -8.61 -8.30
CA VAL A 27 1.03 -8.51 -7.27
C VAL A 27 0.82 -7.02 -7.06
N GLY A 28 -0.36 -6.54 -7.44
CA GLY A 28 -0.72 -5.16 -7.16
C GLY A 28 -0.70 -4.86 -5.67
N ASN A 29 -0.46 -3.61 -5.34
CA ASN A 29 -0.38 -3.12 -3.97
C ASN A 29 -1.66 -2.37 -3.54
N CYS A 30 -2.60 -2.19 -4.47
CA CYS A 30 -3.88 -1.51 -4.31
C CYS A 30 -4.86 -2.10 -3.28
N GLY A 31 -4.45 -3.06 -2.46
CA GLY A 31 -5.24 -3.67 -1.40
C GLY A 31 -4.42 -4.08 -0.17
N ASP A 32 -3.22 -3.54 0.01
CA ASP A 32 -2.32 -3.87 1.10
C ASP A 32 -2.47 -2.94 2.33
N GLY A 33 -3.28 -1.88 2.23
CA GLY A 33 -3.51 -0.93 3.32
C GLY A 33 -2.45 0.18 3.42
N ILE A 34 -1.56 0.30 2.44
CA ILE A 34 -0.40 1.19 2.46
C ILE A 34 -0.47 2.13 1.25
N ASP A 35 -0.36 3.43 1.50
CA ASP A 35 -0.08 4.43 0.46
C ASP A 35 1.35 4.22 -0.07
N ASN A 36 1.45 3.47 -1.17
CA ASN A 36 2.74 3.01 -1.68
C ASN A 36 3.49 4.07 -2.49
N ASP A 37 2.84 5.14 -2.93
CA ASP A 37 3.47 6.23 -3.69
C ASP A 37 3.66 7.52 -2.87
N LYS A 38 3.03 7.59 -1.70
CA LYS A 38 3.07 8.66 -0.69
C LYS A 38 2.37 9.94 -1.17
N GLY A 39 1.30 9.82 -1.95
CA GLY A 39 0.45 10.90 -2.43
C GLY A 39 -0.54 11.40 -1.38
N GLY A 40 -0.97 10.53 -0.46
CA GLY A 40 -1.95 10.81 0.57
C GLY A 40 -3.16 9.86 0.59
N GLN A 41 -3.39 9.13 -0.50
CA GLN A 41 -4.42 8.10 -0.61
C GLN A 41 -3.79 6.72 -0.74
N ALA A 42 -4.57 5.70 -0.42
CA ALA A 42 -4.15 4.31 -0.49
C ALA A 42 -5.25 3.45 -1.09
N ASP A 43 -4.87 2.36 -1.74
CA ASP A 43 -5.78 1.30 -2.15
C ASP A 43 -6.99 1.79 -2.98
N ARG A 44 -8.21 1.54 -2.49
CA ARG A 44 -9.47 1.95 -3.13
C ARG A 44 -9.66 3.46 -3.18
N ASP A 45 -8.93 4.19 -2.35
CA ASP A 45 -9.00 5.63 -2.29
C ASP A 45 -7.97 6.29 -3.23
N ASP A 46 -7.09 5.50 -3.86
CA ASP A 46 -6.07 5.93 -4.84
C ASP A 46 -6.55 5.69 -6.30
N PRO A 47 -6.45 6.69 -7.19
CA PRO A 47 -6.89 6.56 -8.59
C PRO A 47 -6.07 5.59 -9.46
N ASP A 48 -4.79 5.33 -9.17
CA ASP A 48 -3.97 4.37 -9.93
C ASP A 48 -4.52 2.93 -9.84
N CYS A 49 -5.29 2.65 -8.80
CA CYS A 49 -5.95 1.38 -8.58
C CYS A 49 -7.16 1.13 -9.48
N TYR A 50 -7.50 2.07 -10.36
CA TYR A 50 -8.65 2.01 -11.26
C TYR A 50 -8.23 1.96 -12.73
N ALA A 51 -9.00 1.25 -13.55
CA ALA A 51 -8.85 1.29 -15.00
C ALA A 51 -9.27 2.63 -15.60
N ASN A 52 -10.20 3.34 -14.95
CA ASN A 52 -10.69 4.64 -15.36
C ASN A 52 -10.74 5.61 -14.15
N PRO A 53 -9.59 6.19 -13.75
CA PRO A 53 -9.47 7.00 -12.53
C PRO A 53 -10.37 8.23 -12.51
N SER A 54 -10.64 8.86 -13.67
CA SER A 54 -11.46 10.08 -13.73
C SER A 54 -12.91 9.88 -13.30
N VAL A 55 -13.39 8.63 -13.28
CA VAL A 55 -14.75 8.28 -12.83
C VAL A 55 -14.76 7.14 -11.80
N TRP A 56 -13.57 6.76 -11.29
CA TRP A 56 -13.41 5.71 -10.27
C TRP A 56 -14.04 4.37 -10.65
N GLU A 57 -13.85 3.95 -11.91
CA GLU A 57 -14.38 2.70 -12.44
C GLU A 57 -13.28 1.67 -12.71
N GLY A 58 -13.59 0.40 -12.44
CA GLY A 58 -12.70 -0.72 -12.72
C GLY A 58 -11.53 -0.83 -11.75
N TYR A 59 -11.83 -0.75 -10.45
CA TYR A 59 -10.87 -1.08 -9.40
C TYR A 59 -10.26 -2.47 -9.64
N ASP A 60 -8.94 -2.56 -9.53
CA ASP A 60 -8.21 -3.82 -9.68
C ASP A 60 -7.11 -3.90 -8.60
N PRO A 61 -7.21 -4.83 -7.63
CA PRO A 61 -6.21 -4.99 -6.58
C PRO A 61 -4.84 -5.46 -7.12
N ASN A 62 -4.76 -5.89 -8.39
CA ASN A 62 -3.50 -6.25 -9.05
C ASN A 62 -2.82 -5.06 -9.75
N ARG A 63 -3.42 -3.86 -9.70
CA ARG A 63 -2.77 -2.61 -10.13
C ARG A 63 -1.79 -2.11 -9.09
N THR A 64 -0.95 -1.18 -9.52
CA THR A 64 0.05 -0.55 -8.66
C THR A 64 -0.28 0.92 -8.46
N GLU A 65 -0.54 1.34 -7.23
CA GLU A 65 -0.53 2.74 -6.82
C GLU A 65 0.93 3.23 -6.77
N ALA A 66 1.31 4.07 -7.74
CA ALA A 66 2.70 4.39 -8.03
C ALA A 66 2.95 5.87 -8.35
N ASN A 67 1.89 6.66 -8.53
CA ASN A 67 1.93 8.02 -9.00
C ASN A 67 1.21 9.01 -8.06
N ARG A 68 1.93 9.44 -7.03
CA ARG A 68 1.48 10.45 -6.05
C ARG A 68 0.86 11.74 -6.62
N ASP A 69 1.18 12.09 -7.86
CA ASP A 69 0.73 13.34 -8.48
C ASP A 69 -0.71 13.25 -9.00
N ASN A 70 -1.27 12.03 -9.13
CA ASN A 70 -2.65 11.83 -9.53
C ASN A 70 -3.63 11.93 -8.35
N ASP A 71 -3.10 12.16 -7.15
CA ASP A 71 -3.78 11.87 -5.91
C ASP A 71 -4.61 13.07 -5.41
N PRO A 72 -5.96 12.97 -5.41
CA PRO A 72 -6.80 14.11 -5.13
C PRO A 72 -6.93 14.35 -3.62
N PRO A 73 -6.84 15.61 -3.15
CA PRO A 73 -7.03 15.92 -1.74
C PRO A 73 -8.47 15.55 -1.31
N GLY A 74 -8.58 14.62 -0.35
CA GLY A 74 -9.86 14.14 0.16
C GLY A 74 -10.43 12.90 -0.54
N GLY A 75 -9.72 12.36 -1.53
CA GLY A 75 -10.03 11.09 -2.16
C GLY A 75 -11.15 11.07 -3.17
N GLN A 76 -11.81 9.92 -3.26
CA GLN A 76 -12.94 9.67 -4.14
C GLN A 76 -14.08 10.68 -3.87
N PRO A 77 -14.65 11.33 -4.90
CA PRO A 77 -15.71 12.33 -4.77
C PRO A 77 -17.02 11.77 -4.22
#